data_AF-A0A453BYM9-F1
#
_entry.id   AF-A0A453BYM9-F1
#
_cell.length_a   1.000
_cell.length_b   1.000
_cell.length_c   1.000
_cell.angle_alpha   90.00
_cell.angle_beta   90.00
_cell.angle_gamma   90.00
#
_symmetry.space_group_name_H-M   'P 1'
#
loop_
_entity.id
_entity.type
_entity.pdbx_description
1 polymer ?
#
loop_
_entity_poly.entity_id
_entity_poly.type
_entity_poly.pdbx_seq_one_letter_code
_entity_poly.pdbx_strand_id
1 'polypeptide(L)' 'MKGFTVRSPEDWELDDRTSGCLRNAPLDCSSNRSASSTDKFHS' A
#
# COMPACT_ATOMS: atom_id res chain seq x y z
N MET A 1 3.57 4.62 -6.97
CA MET A 1 3.46 3.24 -6.45
C MET A 1 2.05 2.73 -6.77
N LYS A 2 1.88 1.75 -7.66
CA LYS A 2 0.53 1.30 -8.05
C LYS A 2 -0.13 0.60 -6.86
N GLY A 3 -1.36 1.01 -6.51
CA GLY A 3 -2.12 0.42 -5.40
C GLY A 3 -1.87 1.04 -4.02
N PHE A 4 -1.03 2.09 -3.93
CA PHE A 4 -0.70 2.76 -2.68
C PHE A 4 -0.78 4.28 -2.78
N THR A 5 -1.09 4.94 -1.66
CA THR A 5 -1.04 6.39 -1.45
C THR A 5 0.06 6.75 -0.47
N VAL A 6 0.65 7.93 -0.62
CA VAL A 6 1.64 8.46 0.35
C VAL A 6 0.93 8.67 1.69
N ARG A 7 1.57 8.22 2.79
CA ARG A 7 0.97 8.34 4.13
C ARG A 7 0.87 9.79 4.60
N SER A 8 1.90 10.58 4.35
CA SER A 8 1.99 11.99 4.74
C SER A 8 2.49 12.80 3.54
N PRO A 9 1.60 13.46 2.78
CA PRO A 9 2.00 14.32 1.68
C PRO A 9 2.88 15.48 2.14
N GLU A 10 2.60 16.05 3.32
CA GLU A 10 3.35 17.18 3.88
C GLU A 10 4.83 16.82 4.13
N ASP A 11 5.08 15.65 4.75
CA ASP A 11 6.45 15.14 4.96
C ASP A 11 7.13 14.84 3.61
N TRP A 12 6.37 14.32 2.66
CA TRP A 12 6.88 13.95 1.34
C TRP A 12 7.36 15.15 0.53
N GLU A 13 6.66 16.29 0.62
CA GLU A 13 7.10 17.55 0.01
C GLU A 13 8.40 18.08 0.64
N LEU A 14 8.69 17.70 1.89
CA LEU A 14 9.95 17.99 2.59
C LEU A 14 11.05 16.93 2.37
N ASP A 15 10.86 16.03 1.41
CA ASP A 15 11.74 14.89 1.10
C ASP A 15 11.84 13.83 2.22
N ASP A 16 11.02 13.93 3.28
CA ASP A 16 10.92 12.91 4.32
C ASP A 16 9.99 11.76 3.84
N ARG A 17 10.62 10.62 3.55
CA ARG A 17 9.94 9.41 3.08
C ARG A 17 9.71 8.36 4.17
N THR A 18 10.05 8.65 5.43
CA THR A 18 10.02 7.68 6.56
C THR A 18 8.62 7.15 6.83
N SER A 19 7.60 7.99 6.63
CA SER A 19 6.18 7.67 6.75
C SER A 19 5.70 6.60 5.76
N GLY A 20 6.42 6.40 4.65
CA GLY A 20 6.10 5.39 3.64
C GLY A 20 4.73 5.59 2.99
N CYS A 21 4.06 4.47 2.67
CA CYS A 21 2.81 4.45 1.91
C CYS A 21 1.71 3.60 2.59
N LEU A 22 0.46 3.83 2.21
CA LEU A 22 -0.74 3.12 2.66
C LEU A 22 -1.37 2.36 1.49
N ARG A 23 -1.99 1.19 1.74
CA ARG A 23 -2.74 0.46 0.70
C ARG A 23 -4.02 1.22 0.38
N ASN A 24 -4.32 1.38 -0.91
CA ASN A 24 -5.56 2.02 -1.37
C ASN A 24 -6.79 1.15 -1.12
N ALA A 25 -6.59 -0.16 -1.06
CA ALA A 25 -7.65 -1.14 -0.85
C ALA A 25 -7.45 -1.87 0.50
N PRO A 26 -8.54 -2.27 1.18
CA PRO A 26 -8.45 -3.12 2.37
C PRO A 26 -7.84 -4.49 2.05
N LEU A 27 -7.39 -5.18 3.08
CA LEU A 27 -6.91 -6.56 2.95
C LEU A 27 -8.11 -7.51 2.87
N ASP A 28 -8.09 -8.40 1.89
CA ASP A 28 -9.07 -9.49 1.79
C ASP A 28 -8.52 -10.74 2.51
N CYS A 29 -8.75 -10.79 3.82
CA CYS A 29 -8.36 -11.93 4.64
C CYS A 29 -9.50 -12.96 4.67
N SER A 30 -9.55 -13.85 3.69
CA SER A 30 -10.50 -14.98 3.71
C SER A 30 -9.91 -16.16 4.47
N SER A 31 -10.54 -16.56 5.58
CA SER A 31 -10.09 -17.69 6.42
C SER A 31 -10.27 -19.07 5.78
N ASN A 32 -11.03 -19.17 4.69
CA ASN A 32 -11.42 -20.46 4.09
C ASN A 32 -11.47 -20.45 2.54
N ARG A 33 -10.84 -19.47 1.89
CA ARG A 33 -10.64 -19.45 0.44
C ARG A 33 -9.17 -19.24 0.14
N SER A 34 -8.67 -19.90 -0.91
CA SER A 34 -7.36 -19.59 -1.49
C SER A 34 -7.34 -18.10 -1.80
N ALA A 35 -6.47 -17.34 -1.11
CA ALA A 35 -6.44 -15.89 -1.18
C ALA A 35 -6.41 -15.42 -2.64
N SER A 36 -7.48 -14.78 -3.10
CA SER A 36 -7.55 -14.17 -4.44
C SER A 36 -6.94 -12.76 -4.41
N SER A 37 -5.81 -12.59 -3.73
CA SER A 37 -5.12 -11.30 -3.71
C SER A 37 -4.37 -11.11 -5.03
N THR A 38 -4.66 -10.02 -5.73
CA THR A 38 -3.92 -9.59 -6.92
C THR A 38 -2.72 -8.70 -6.58
N ASP A 39 -2.22 -8.74 -5.34
CA ASP A 39 -1.06 -7.95 -4.93
C ASP A 39 0.15 -8.31 -5.82
N LYS A 40 0.63 -7.33 -6.59
CA LYS A 40 1.81 -7.47 -7.45
C LYS A 40 2.93 -6.58 -6.90
N PHE A 41 4.06 -7.18 -6.61
CA PHE A 41 5.28 -6.46 -6.30
C PHE A 41 6.05 -6.20 -7.60
N HIS A 42 6.42 -4.93 -7.84
CA HIS A 42 7.25 -4.53 -8.97
C HIS A 42 8.73 -4.56 -8.53
N SER A 43 9.60 -5.16 -9.34
CA SER A 43 11.07 -5.23 -9.13
C SER A 43 11.79 -3.96 -9.57
#